data_AF-A0A1M7YIV4-F1
#
_entry.id   AF-A0A1M7YIV4-F1
#
_cell.length_a   1.000
_cell.length_b   1.000
_cell.length_c   1.000
_cell.angle_alpha   90.00
_cell.angle_beta   90.00
_cell.angle_gamma   90.00
#
_symmetry.space_group_name_H-M   'P 1'
#
loop_
_entity.id
_entity.type
_entity.pdbx_description
1 polymer ?
#
loop_
_entity_poly.entity_id
_entity_poly.type
_entity_poly.pdbx_seq_one_letter_code
_entity_poly.pdbx_strand_id
1 'polypeptide(L)'
;MARKSNCIFFAVILAVCFNPWDTVKANEPSPIVDTGQNLCYDNRRHIPCPGPESIFYGQDAHYQNRQPSYTDNGDGTVTDNVTGLMWSKGVDEGKLSLIEAQQKALQMTLGGHHDWRIPTIKELYTLINFQGRTGTPGRYGAVASSPPDAIPFIDTDYFDFRYGNTAAGERYIDAQWLSATPYVSTTMGNMQTLFGVNFADGRIKGYGYQRVGSSYHVKKFYVRYVRGNAYGENDFRDNGDGTITDRATGLMWMQRDSARAMNWEEALQYAASQEFAGYSDWRLPNAKELQSIVDYTRSPDITLSPAIAPIFESTEVINEAGNKDFGFYWTSTTHVEGPQPMMAVYIAFGRAMGQMQGRALDVHGAGAQRSDPKTGEPESGWGPQGDSRRVLNLVRLVRGGYVIAHLGTPSKTKSGYPDTVNIITEFSPEATAALRQFLQAMPGPEAGINNDSHQIDMGGFKDLRTGSAPQGIPPRQQNRAMDRQGRSGIDQPTGTQWVQRLDRNRDGKVSDSEFDGPKQHFSDFDNDGDGYITADEAPTGPPLRQPQP
;
A
#
# COMPACT_ATOMS: atom_id res chain seq x y z
N MET A 1 35.51 -75.64 16.42
CA MET A 1 35.14 -74.29 16.88
C MET A 1 34.55 -73.53 15.70
N ALA A 2 33.24 -73.26 15.74
CA ALA A 2 32.54 -72.51 14.71
C ALA A 2 32.67 -71.00 14.95
N ARG A 3 33.03 -70.22 13.93
CA ARG A 3 32.69 -68.80 13.81
C ARG A 3 31.83 -68.65 12.56
N LYS A 4 30.54 -68.32 12.77
CA LYS A 4 29.60 -67.98 11.71
C LYS A 4 29.71 -66.48 11.42
N SER A 5 29.94 -66.14 10.15
CA SER A 5 29.78 -64.80 9.60
C SER A 5 28.29 -64.50 9.41
N ASN A 6 27.82 -63.36 9.91
CA ASN A 6 26.48 -62.83 9.66
C ASN A 6 26.55 -61.81 8.51
N CYS A 7 25.82 -62.07 7.43
CA CYS A 7 25.39 -61.05 6.46
C CYS A 7 24.12 -60.38 7.00
N ILE A 8 24.10 -59.05 7.07
CA ILE A 8 22.91 -58.25 7.34
C ILE A 8 22.59 -57.44 6.07
N PHE A 9 21.38 -57.62 5.56
CA PHE A 9 20.77 -56.89 4.45
C PHE A 9 20.57 -55.41 4.83
N PHE A 10 21.01 -54.48 3.97
CA PHE A 10 20.61 -53.07 4.04
C PHE A 10 19.28 -52.89 3.30
N ALA A 11 18.23 -52.53 4.03
CA ALA A 11 17.00 -51.99 3.45
C ALA A 11 17.14 -50.46 3.32
N VAL A 12 17.05 -49.97 2.10
CA VAL A 12 17.01 -48.53 1.80
C VAL A 12 15.61 -48.01 2.11
N ILE A 13 15.46 -47.23 3.17
CA ILE A 13 14.26 -46.44 3.44
C ILE A 13 14.44 -45.10 2.72
N LEU A 14 13.66 -44.88 1.65
CA LEU A 14 13.44 -43.55 1.11
C LEU A 14 12.70 -42.72 2.16
N ALA A 15 13.41 -41.86 2.86
CA ALA A 15 12.81 -40.80 3.65
C ALA A 15 12.23 -39.76 2.69
N VAL A 16 10.90 -39.78 2.53
CA VAL A 16 10.16 -38.65 1.96
C VAL A 16 10.30 -37.50 2.95
N CYS A 17 11.17 -36.53 2.65
CA CYS A 17 11.22 -35.27 3.35
C CYS A 17 9.92 -34.51 3.05
N PHE A 18 8.93 -34.67 3.93
CA PHE A 18 7.86 -33.67 4.04
C PHE A 18 8.52 -32.38 4.53
N ASN A 19 8.65 -31.39 3.65
CA ASN A 19 8.88 -30.01 4.06
C ASN A 19 7.60 -29.54 4.76
N PRO A 20 7.62 -29.23 6.07
CA PRO A 20 6.52 -28.54 6.71
C PRO A 20 6.68 -27.07 6.33
N TRP A 21 6.16 -26.68 5.16
CA TRP A 21 5.72 -25.30 5.01
C TRP A 21 4.50 -25.23 5.91
N ASP A 22 4.70 -24.70 7.11
CA ASP A 22 3.67 -24.51 8.11
C ASP A 22 2.45 -23.88 7.44
N THR A 23 1.39 -24.67 7.33
CA THR A 23 0.05 -24.10 7.30
C THR A 23 -0.11 -23.38 8.63
N VAL A 24 0.11 -22.06 8.62
CA VAL A 24 -0.22 -21.18 9.75
C VAL A 24 -1.66 -21.49 10.13
N LYS A 25 -1.86 -22.05 11.32
CA LYS A 25 -3.20 -22.30 11.84
C LYS A 25 -3.89 -20.94 11.97
N ALA A 26 -5.09 -20.81 11.43
CA ALA A 26 -5.98 -19.64 11.55
C ALA A 26 -6.50 -19.40 12.98
N ASN A 27 -5.70 -19.69 14.00
CA ASN A 27 -6.11 -19.74 15.41
C ASN A 27 -5.31 -18.80 16.34
N GLU A 28 -4.28 -18.10 15.85
CA GLU A 28 -3.59 -17.10 16.67
C GLU A 28 -4.32 -15.75 16.57
N PRO A 29 -4.72 -15.13 17.69
CA PRO A 29 -5.35 -13.81 17.69
C PRO A 29 -4.47 -12.78 16.98
N SER A 30 -5.07 -11.92 16.15
CA SER A 30 -4.42 -10.72 15.59
C SER A 30 -4.97 -9.48 16.30
N PRO A 31 -4.49 -9.19 17.53
CA PRO A 31 -5.00 -8.07 18.30
C PRO A 31 -4.69 -6.75 17.61
N ILE A 32 -5.70 -5.90 17.47
CA ILE A 32 -5.51 -4.57 16.88
C ILE A 32 -4.93 -3.62 17.94
N VAL A 33 -3.75 -3.07 17.63
CA VAL A 33 -3.16 -1.97 18.40
C VAL A 33 -4.03 -0.72 18.26
N ASP A 34 -4.23 0.02 19.35
CA ASP A 34 -4.94 1.29 19.34
C ASP A 34 -4.18 2.36 18.53
N THR A 35 -4.88 3.39 18.04
CA THR A 35 -4.26 4.48 17.28
C THR A 35 -3.44 5.40 18.18
N GLY A 36 -3.66 5.36 19.51
CA GLY A 36 -3.08 6.28 20.49
C GLY A 36 -3.82 7.63 20.56
N GLN A 37 -4.78 7.89 19.69
CA GLN A 37 -5.48 9.18 19.64
C GLN A 37 -6.39 9.35 20.86
N ASN A 38 -6.03 10.29 21.72
CA ASN A 38 -6.68 10.53 23.01
C ASN A 38 -7.28 11.94 23.16
N LEU A 39 -7.37 12.68 22.06
CA LEU A 39 -8.00 14.00 21.98
C LEU A 39 -9.21 13.95 21.05
N CYS A 40 -10.22 14.76 21.37
CA CYS A 40 -11.40 14.94 20.52
C CYS A 40 -11.32 16.24 19.73
N TYR A 41 -12.00 16.27 18.60
CA TYR A 41 -11.92 17.36 17.63
C TYR A 41 -13.30 17.71 17.09
N ASP A 42 -13.53 18.99 16.83
CA ASP A 42 -14.59 19.40 15.89
C ASP A 42 -14.01 19.46 14.46
N ASN A 43 -14.72 20.11 13.54
CA ASN A 43 -14.28 20.29 12.16
C ASN A 43 -13.02 21.16 11.99
N ARG A 44 -12.58 21.90 13.01
CA ARG A 44 -11.52 22.93 12.90
C ARG A 44 -10.51 22.97 14.04
N ARG A 45 -10.82 22.42 15.21
CA ARG A 45 -9.99 22.53 16.42
C ARG A 45 -10.12 21.31 17.32
N HIS A 46 -9.15 21.18 18.22
CA HIS A 46 -9.27 20.33 19.41
C HIS A 46 -10.37 20.87 20.34
N ILE A 47 -11.15 19.96 20.92
CA ILE A 47 -12.20 20.22 21.90
C ILE A 47 -12.11 19.21 23.05
N PRO A 48 -12.64 19.52 24.24
CA PRO A 48 -12.93 18.48 25.24
C PRO A 48 -13.81 17.39 24.62
N CYS A 49 -13.56 16.13 24.96
CA CYS A 49 -14.38 15.03 24.45
C CYS A 49 -15.84 15.21 24.88
N PRO A 50 -16.76 15.38 23.91
CA PRO A 50 -18.13 15.71 24.24
C PRO A 50 -18.92 14.48 24.70
N GLY A 51 -20.04 14.72 25.39
CA GLY A 51 -20.94 13.64 25.81
C GLY A 51 -21.81 13.09 24.66
N PRO A 52 -22.57 11.99 24.89
CA PRO A 52 -23.38 11.30 23.88
C PRO A 52 -24.38 12.16 23.10
N GLU A 53 -24.88 13.25 23.69
CA GLU A 53 -25.82 14.18 23.03
C GLU A 53 -25.16 15.06 21.97
N SER A 54 -23.84 15.02 21.84
CA SER A 54 -23.11 15.84 20.86
C SER A 54 -23.00 15.16 19.51
N ILE A 55 -23.13 15.96 18.47
CA ILE A 55 -22.87 15.59 17.06
C ILE A 55 -21.43 15.11 16.80
N PHE A 56 -20.49 15.40 17.71
CA PHE A 56 -19.10 14.96 17.63
C PHE A 56 -18.78 13.83 18.62
N TYR A 57 -19.78 13.18 19.22
CA TYR A 57 -19.58 11.98 20.03
C TYR A 57 -19.17 10.77 19.16
N GLY A 58 -18.49 9.79 19.74
CA GLY A 58 -18.12 8.54 19.05
C GLY A 58 -16.85 8.63 18.20
N GLN A 59 -16.02 9.65 18.39
CA GLN A 59 -14.65 9.73 17.86
C GLN A 59 -13.72 8.70 18.50
N ASP A 60 -12.55 8.48 17.90
CA ASP A 60 -11.51 7.54 18.35
C ASP A 60 -11.22 7.67 19.85
N ALA A 61 -10.99 8.89 20.34
CA ALA A 61 -10.66 9.16 21.74
C ALA A 61 -11.78 8.86 22.76
N HIS A 62 -13.02 8.56 22.32
CA HIS A 62 -14.08 8.06 23.21
C HIS A 62 -13.93 6.57 23.52
N TYR A 63 -13.03 5.87 22.82
CA TYR A 63 -12.84 4.45 22.92
C TYR A 63 -11.40 4.15 23.32
N GLN A 64 -11.23 3.22 24.25
CA GLN A 64 -9.92 2.67 24.60
C GLN A 64 -9.82 1.27 24.07
N ASN A 65 -8.82 1.01 23.24
CA ASN A 65 -8.39 -0.34 22.86
C ASN A 65 -7.00 -0.62 23.48
N ARG A 66 -6.33 -1.66 22.98
CA ARG A 66 -4.96 -2.03 23.37
C ARG A 66 -3.96 -0.94 22.98
N GLN A 67 -3.72 -0.02 23.92
CA GLN A 67 -2.77 1.07 23.75
C GLN A 67 -1.40 0.55 23.30
N PRO A 68 -0.68 1.27 22.41
CA PRO A 68 0.68 0.92 22.03
C PRO A 68 1.54 0.64 23.27
N SER A 69 2.23 -0.50 23.26
CA SER A 69 3.06 -0.93 24.38
C SER A 69 4.30 -1.61 23.84
N TYR A 70 5.46 -1.06 24.20
CA TYR A 70 6.73 -1.51 23.69
C TYR A 70 7.71 -1.81 24.82
N THR A 71 8.65 -2.70 24.55
CA THR A 71 9.79 -2.99 25.42
C THR A 71 11.06 -2.89 24.58
N ASP A 72 11.92 -1.94 24.91
CA ASP A 72 13.29 -1.91 24.40
C ASP A 72 14.08 -3.05 25.06
N ASN A 73 14.59 -3.97 24.25
CA ASN A 73 15.29 -5.15 24.73
C ASN A 73 16.77 -4.86 25.04
N GLY A 74 17.27 -3.66 24.74
CA GLY A 74 18.65 -3.23 25.01
C GLY A 74 19.70 -3.83 24.08
N ASP A 75 19.29 -4.57 23.05
CA ASP A 75 20.14 -5.25 22.07
C ASP A 75 19.92 -4.74 20.63
N GLY A 76 19.29 -3.56 20.52
CA GLY A 76 18.89 -2.95 19.24
C GLY A 76 17.54 -3.45 18.72
N THR A 77 16.79 -4.25 19.48
CA THR A 77 15.42 -4.67 19.14
C THR A 77 14.38 -4.09 20.10
N VAL A 78 13.13 -3.99 19.62
CA VAL A 78 11.96 -3.57 20.37
C VAL A 78 10.87 -4.61 20.25
N THR A 79 10.35 -5.09 21.37
CA THR A 79 9.18 -5.98 21.43
C THR A 79 7.90 -5.13 21.45
N ASP A 80 6.96 -5.39 20.55
CA ASP A 80 5.59 -4.91 20.62
C ASP A 80 4.76 -5.88 21.48
N ASN A 81 4.38 -5.42 22.67
CA ASN A 81 3.68 -6.23 23.67
C ASN A 81 2.21 -6.47 23.31
N VAL A 82 1.66 -5.76 22.31
CA VAL A 82 0.29 -5.98 21.82
C VAL A 82 0.29 -7.05 20.75
N THR A 83 1.13 -6.90 19.73
CA THR A 83 1.16 -7.83 18.57
C THR A 83 2.02 -9.06 18.81
N GLY A 84 2.94 -9.01 19.79
CA GLY A 84 3.97 -10.03 20.01
C GLY A 84 5.09 -10.01 18.97
N LEU A 85 5.06 -9.07 18.03
CA LEU A 85 6.12 -8.88 17.04
C LEU A 85 7.35 -8.25 17.67
N MET A 86 8.52 -8.59 17.14
CA MET A 86 9.78 -7.96 17.50
C MET A 86 10.33 -7.20 16.31
N TRP A 87 10.79 -5.99 16.56
CA TRP A 87 11.17 -5.00 15.56
C TRP A 87 12.62 -4.59 15.71
N SER A 88 13.29 -4.26 14.61
CA SER A 88 14.55 -3.52 14.69
C SER A 88 14.27 -2.12 15.25
N LYS A 89 15.09 -1.66 16.22
CA LYS A 89 14.99 -0.31 16.81
C LYS A 89 15.49 0.77 15.85
N GLY A 90 16.64 0.50 15.24
CA GLY A 90 17.35 1.44 14.37
C GLY A 90 16.80 1.53 12.94
N VAL A 91 17.31 2.53 12.23
CA VAL A 91 17.13 2.74 10.78
C VAL A 91 18.48 2.84 10.09
N ASP A 92 18.52 2.48 8.82
CA ASP A 92 19.73 2.47 7.99
C ASP A 92 20.24 3.87 7.61
N GLU A 93 21.57 3.99 7.44
CA GLU A 93 22.26 5.23 7.04
C GLU A 93 21.74 5.78 5.71
N GLY A 94 21.43 4.87 4.79
CA GLY A 94 20.83 5.18 3.50
C GLY A 94 19.47 4.50 3.36
N LYS A 95 18.64 5.08 2.51
CA LYS A 95 17.43 4.42 2.02
C LYS A 95 17.80 3.22 1.14
N LEU A 96 17.00 2.17 1.19
CA LEU A 96 17.20 0.93 0.42
C LEU A 96 16.05 0.71 -0.57
N SER A 97 16.38 0.14 -1.72
CA SER A 97 15.39 -0.49 -2.60
C SER A 97 14.83 -1.76 -1.97
N LEU A 98 13.73 -2.27 -2.52
CA LEU A 98 13.12 -3.53 -2.09
C LEU A 98 14.11 -4.70 -2.11
N ILE A 99 14.89 -4.83 -3.18
CA ILE A 99 15.87 -5.92 -3.35
C ILE A 99 17.02 -5.80 -2.33
N GLU A 100 17.59 -4.60 -2.17
CA GLU A 100 18.64 -4.34 -1.17
C GLU A 100 18.14 -4.69 0.26
N ALA A 101 16.90 -4.31 0.59
CA ALA A 101 16.30 -4.59 1.88
C ALA A 101 16.06 -6.10 2.11
N GLN A 102 15.59 -6.83 1.09
CA GLN A 102 15.38 -8.28 1.20
C GLN A 102 16.69 -9.02 1.45
N GLN A 103 17.73 -8.68 0.68
CA GLN A 103 19.05 -9.30 0.83
C GLN A 103 19.65 -9.01 2.22
N LYS A 104 19.44 -7.80 2.73
CA LYS A 104 19.86 -7.45 4.09
C LYS A 104 19.12 -8.25 5.15
N ALA A 105 17.80 -8.41 5.04
CA ALA A 105 17.00 -9.18 5.98
C ALA A 105 17.51 -10.63 6.12
N LEU A 106 17.83 -11.28 4.99
CA LEU A 106 18.33 -12.67 4.95
C LEU A 106 19.66 -12.90 5.67
N GLN A 107 20.45 -11.85 5.89
CA GLN A 107 21.77 -11.94 6.53
C GLN A 107 21.77 -11.33 7.94
N MET A 108 20.66 -10.74 8.37
CA MET A 108 20.58 -9.98 9.61
C MET A 108 20.66 -10.91 10.81
N THR A 109 21.49 -10.55 11.80
CA THR A 109 21.68 -11.30 13.05
C THR A 109 21.35 -10.46 14.29
N LEU A 110 20.54 -9.40 14.13
CA LEU A 110 20.24 -8.42 15.18
C LEU A 110 19.57 -9.09 16.38
N GLY A 111 19.97 -8.74 17.60
CA GLY A 111 19.49 -9.38 18.83
C GLY A 111 19.81 -10.88 18.92
N GLY A 112 20.74 -11.40 18.10
CA GLY A 112 21.01 -12.84 17.99
C GLY A 112 19.97 -13.63 17.19
N HIS A 113 19.12 -12.96 16.42
CA HIS A 113 18.06 -13.57 15.61
C HIS A 113 18.35 -13.53 14.12
N HIS A 114 17.94 -14.58 13.38
CA HIS A 114 18.28 -14.80 11.96
C HIS A 114 17.05 -14.85 11.02
N ASP A 115 15.85 -14.71 11.56
CA ASP A 115 14.55 -14.83 10.92
C ASP A 115 13.92 -13.45 10.64
N TRP A 116 14.75 -12.44 10.42
CA TRP A 116 14.31 -11.08 10.10
C TRP A 116 13.72 -11.00 8.69
N ARG A 117 12.67 -10.19 8.54
CA ARG A 117 12.01 -9.92 7.27
C ARG A 117 11.57 -8.46 7.16
N ILE A 118 11.25 -8.04 5.94
CA ILE A 118 10.54 -6.77 5.71
C ILE A 118 9.09 -6.97 6.16
N PRO A 119 8.49 -6.02 6.90
CA PRO A 119 7.12 -6.13 7.37
C PRO A 119 6.11 -6.05 6.23
N THR A 120 4.97 -6.71 6.39
CA THR A 120 3.78 -6.41 5.59
C THR A 120 3.26 -5.01 5.94
N ILE A 121 2.39 -4.44 5.11
CA ILE A 121 1.78 -3.15 5.42
C ILE A 121 0.87 -3.22 6.65
N LYS A 122 0.17 -4.35 6.90
CA LYS A 122 -0.63 -4.55 8.11
C LYS A 122 0.24 -4.53 9.36
N GLU A 123 1.41 -5.16 9.32
CA GLU A 123 2.38 -5.12 10.42
C GLU A 123 2.98 -3.73 10.61
N LEU A 124 3.50 -3.11 9.54
CA LEU A 124 4.15 -1.80 9.66
C LEU A 124 3.17 -0.72 10.16
N TYR A 125 1.90 -0.82 9.80
CA TYR A 125 0.86 0.10 10.25
C TYR A 125 0.53 -0.04 11.74
N THR A 126 0.87 -1.16 12.40
CA THR A 126 0.69 -1.30 13.85
C THR A 126 1.47 -0.24 14.63
N LEU A 127 2.61 0.20 14.08
CA LEU A 127 3.50 1.20 14.69
C LEU A 127 3.02 2.63 14.53
N ILE A 128 2.01 2.90 13.68
CA ILE A 128 1.53 4.27 13.51
C ILE A 128 0.86 4.78 14.80
N ASN A 129 1.20 5.98 15.24
CA ASN A 129 0.57 6.63 16.38
C ASN A 129 -0.03 7.98 15.95
N PHE A 130 -1.36 8.10 16.06
CA PHE A 130 -2.15 9.25 15.64
C PHE A 130 -2.20 10.39 16.66
N GLN A 131 -1.35 10.35 17.68
CA GLN A 131 -0.94 11.55 18.43
C GLN A 131 0.10 12.38 17.65
N GLY A 132 0.67 11.82 16.58
CA GLY A 132 1.54 12.53 15.64
C GLY A 132 0.87 13.70 14.94
N ARG A 133 1.71 14.58 14.40
CA ARG A 133 1.34 15.81 13.71
C ARG A 133 2.35 16.10 12.60
N THR A 134 1.89 16.25 11.36
CA THR A 134 2.78 16.59 10.23
C THR A 134 3.52 17.93 10.46
N GLY A 135 2.91 18.84 11.23
CA GLY A 135 3.46 20.15 11.57
C GLY A 135 2.95 21.25 10.65
N THR A 136 3.12 22.50 11.07
CA THR A 136 2.65 23.69 10.35
C THR A 136 3.77 24.17 9.43
N PRO A 137 3.70 23.94 8.11
CA PRO A 137 4.74 24.40 7.20
C PRO A 137 4.88 25.93 7.28
N GLY A 138 6.11 26.42 7.20
CA GLY A 138 6.39 27.86 7.09
C GLY A 138 5.79 28.50 5.84
N ARG A 139 5.90 29.83 5.71
CA ARG A 139 5.21 30.69 4.71
C ARG A 139 5.52 30.42 3.23
N TYR A 140 6.26 29.36 2.90
CA TYR A 140 6.60 28.96 1.54
C TYR A 140 6.48 27.43 1.41
N GLY A 141 5.52 26.98 0.60
CA GLY A 141 5.03 25.60 0.45
C GLY A 141 6.02 24.58 -0.16
N ALA A 142 7.28 24.59 0.24
CA ALA A 142 8.25 23.53 0.02
C ALA A 142 9.20 23.51 1.21
N VAL A 143 8.84 22.76 2.26
CA VAL A 143 9.59 22.76 3.52
C VAL A 143 10.87 21.93 3.37
N ALA A 144 11.99 22.63 3.16
CA ALA A 144 13.35 22.10 3.23
C ALA A 144 13.82 21.87 4.68
N SER A 145 12.97 22.08 5.68
CA SER A 145 13.22 21.71 7.08
C SER A 145 11.92 21.28 7.74
N SER A 146 12.00 20.39 8.73
CA SER A 146 10.84 19.97 9.51
C SER A 146 10.29 21.14 10.34
N PRO A 147 8.98 21.38 10.35
CA PRO A 147 8.36 22.35 11.25
C PRO A 147 8.71 22.09 12.72
N PRO A 148 8.88 23.13 13.56
CA PRO A 148 9.15 22.94 15.00
C PRO A 148 8.04 22.21 15.76
N ASP A 149 6.81 22.22 15.24
CA ASP A 149 5.63 21.56 15.80
C ASP A 149 5.34 20.20 15.13
N ALA A 150 6.25 19.69 14.30
CA ALA A 150 6.13 18.37 13.70
C ALA A 150 6.45 17.28 14.73
N ILE A 151 5.55 16.31 14.84
CA ILE A 151 5.65 15.13 15.70
C ILE A 151 5.46 13.93 14.79
N PRO A 152 6.44 13.05 14.62
CA PRO A 152 6.27 11.89 13.76
C PRO A 152 5.19 10.96 14.30
N PHE A 153 4.51 10.25 13.43
CA PHE A 153 3.44 9.32 13.73
C PHE A 153 3.97 7.96 14.19
N ILE A 154 5.06 7.94 14.96
CA ILE A 154 5.68 6.74 15.55
C ILE A 154 6.25 7.12 16.92
N ASP A 155 6.17 6.21 17.87
CA ASP A 155 6.67 6.43 19.23
C ASP A 155 8.21 6.47 19.26
N THR A 156 8.76 7.69 19.33
CA THR A 156 10.20 7.94 19.30
C THR A 156 10.91 7.65 20.63
N ASP A 157 10.18 7.26 21.68
CA ASP A 157 10.83 6.77 22.90
C ASP A 157 11.39 5.36 22.70
N TYR A 158 10.82 4.61 21.74
CA TYR A 158 11.22 3.24 21.42
C TYR A 158 11.87 3.10 20.06
N PHE A 159 11.42 3.85 19.05
CA PHE A 159 11.86 3.67 17.68
C PHE A 159 12.65 4.87 17.16
N ASP A 160 13.81 4.58 16.56
CA ASP A 160 14.57 5.61 15.87
C ASP A 160 13.77 6.11 14.66
N PHE A 161 13.67 7.43 14.54
CA PHE A 161 12.99 8.08 13.43
C PHE A 161 13.81 9.25 12.90
N ARG A 162 13.74 9.44 11.58
CA ARG A 162 14.33 10.57 10.87
C ARG A 162 13.41 11.08 9.77
N TYR A 163 13.38 12.40 9.62
CA TYR A 163 12.81 13.06 8.46
C TYR A 163 13.71 12.93 7.22
N GLY A 164 13.17 13.24 6.04
CA GLY A 164 13.91 13.25 4.78
C GLY A 164 15.15 14.16 4.83
N ASN A 165 16.17 13.79 4.07
CA ASN A 165 17.46 14.47 4.05
C ASN A 165 17.41 15.71 3.15
N THR A 166 17.14 16.85 3.76
CA THR A 166 16.97 18.11 3.03
C THR A 166 18.29 18.68 2.49
N ALA A 167 19.43 18.31 3.09
CA ALA A 167 20.74 18.60 2.52
C ALA A 167 21.00 17.83 1.21
N ALA A 168 20.28 16.73 0.97
CA ALA A 168 20.29 15.97 -0.28
C ALA A 168 19.15 16.35 -1.24
N GLY A 169 18.43 17.45 -0.97
CA GLY A 169 17.34 17.94 -1.83
C GLY A 169 15.98 17.27 -1.58
N GLU A 170 15.85 16.43 -0.56
CA GLU A 170 14.58 15.85 -0.14
C GLU A 170 13.74 16.87 0.65
N ARG A 171 12.41 16.72 0.66
CA ARG A 171 11.58 17.41 1.66
C ARG A 171 11.66 16.66 2.98
N TYR A 172 11.37 17.31 4.10
CA TYR A 172 11.39 16.62 5.40
C TYR A 172 10.37 15.45 5.48
N ILE A 173 9.22 15.54 4.78
CA ILE A 173 8.25 14.45 4.67
C ILE A 173 8.65 13.34 3.70
N ASP A 174 9.77 13.48 2.98
CA ASP A 174 10.29 12.42 2.12
C ASP A 174 10.95 11.32 2.96
N ALA A 175 10.17 10.72 3.87
CA ALA A 175 10.58 9.70 4.83
C ALA A 175 9.69 8.46 4.67
N GLN A 176 9.55 7.97 3.45
CA GLN A 176 8.73 6.79 3.15
C GLN A 176 9.39 5.51 3.66
N TRP A 177 8.61 4.67 4.37
CA TRP A 177 9.05 3.39 4.93
C TRP A 177 8.51 2.22 4.12
N LEU A 178 9.40 1.28 3.82
CA LEU A 178 9.13 0.12 2.99
C LEU A 178 8.25 -0.90 3.72
N SER A 179 7.26 -1.43 3.00
CA SER A 179 6.66 -2.72 3.33
C SER A 179 6.85 -3.71 2.18
N ALA A 180 6.69 -4.99 2.47
CA ALA A 180 6.72 -6.07 1.49
C ALA A 180 5.37 -6.27 0.78
N THR A 181 4.36 -5.43 1.04
CA THR A 181 3.02 -5.62 0.46
C THR A 181 2.90 -4.93 -0.90
N PRO A 182 2.80 -5.69 -2.01
CA PRO A 182 2.61 -5.11 -3.33
C PRO A 182 1.20 -4.54 -3.47
N TYR A 183 1.05 -3.53 -4.33
CA TYR A 183 -0.24 -3.27 -4.94
C TYR A 183 -0.39 -4.20 -6.13
N VAL A 184 -1.52 -4.91 -6.22
CA VAL A 184 -1.73 -5.91 -7.27
C VAL A 184 -1.94 -5.31 -8.66
N SER A 185 -2.19 -4.01 -8.76
CA SER A 185 -2.25 -3.23 -10.01
C SER A 185 -1.09 -2.21 -10.08
N THR A 186 -1.19 -1.24 -10.98
CA THR A 186 -0.23 -0.15 -11.14
C THR A 186 -0.83 1.18 -10.73
N THR A 187 0.02 2.14 -10.36
CA THR A 187 -0.40 3.55 -10.17
C THR A 187 0.37 4.47 -11.11
N MET A 188 -0.01 5.75 -11.17
CA MET A 188 0.78 6.81 -11.82
C MET A 188 1.21 6.52 -13.27
N GLY A 189 0.35 5.86 -14.06
CA GLY A 189 0.62 5.57 -15.46
C GLY A 189 1.60 4.41 -15.69
N ASN A 190 1.27 3.24 -15.12
CA ASN A 190 1.99 1.96 -15.24
C ASN A 190 3.26 1.85 -14.38
N MET A 191 3.29 2.51 -13.21
CA MET A 191 4.30 2.23 -12.20
C MET A 191 3.89 0.97 -11.42
N GLN A 192 4.81 0.00 -11.33
CA GLN A 192 4.72 -1.06 -10.33
C GLN A 192 4.78 -0.40 -8.96
N THR A 193 3.86 -0.84 -8.10
CA THR A 193 3.57 -0.14 -6.85
C THR A 193 3.59 -1.12 -5.70
N LEU A 194 4.10 -0.66 -4.57
CA LEU A 194 3.98 -1.32 -3.27
C LEU A 194 3.40 -0.33 -2.27
N PHE A 195 2.76 -0.82 -1.22
CA PHE A 195 2.34 0.04 -0.12
C PHE A 195 3.51 0.31 0.82
N GLY A 196 3.54 1.51 1.38
CA GLY A 196 4.44 1.84 2.47
C GLY A 196 3.77 2.82 3.44
N VAL A 197 4.35 2.94 4.62
CA VAL A 197 3.94 3.92 5.64
C VAL A 197 4.85 5.13 5.56
N ASN A 198 4.33 6.34 5.76
CA ASN A 198 5.17 7.51 5.98
C ASN A 198 4.90 8.09 7.37
N PHE A 199 5.74 7.73 8.34
CA PHE A 199 5.62 8.22 9.72
C PHE A 199 5.87 9.74 9.83
N ALA A 200 6.38 10.42 8.80
CA ALA A 200 6.45 11.88 8.81
C ALA A 200 5.10 12.55 8.56
N ASP A 201 4.18 11.89 7.84
CA ASP A 201 2.90 12.48 7.39
C ASP A 201 1.66 11.62 7.62
N GLY A 202 1.79 10.52 8.36
CA GLY A 202 0.68 9.76 8.95
C GLY A 202 -0.14 8.90 7.96
N ARG A 203 0.48 8.36 6.90
CA ARG A 203 -0.27 7.72 5.79
C ARG A 203 0.28 6.39 5.30
N ILE A 204 -0.62 5.56 4.77
CA ILE A 204 -0.30 4.48 3.84
C ILE A 204 -0.48 4.98 2.40
N LYS A 205 0.56 4.86 1.58
CA LYS A 205 0.49 5.24 0.15
C LYS A 205 1.02 4.12 -0.72
N GLY A 206 0.44 3.97 -1.91
CA GLY A 206 1.05 3.23 -2.99
C GLY A 206 2.21 4.04 -3.57
N TYR A 207 3.42 3.52 -3.40
CA TYR A 207 4.62 4.10 -3.99
C TYR A 207 4.98 3.35 -5.27
N GLY A 208 4.79 4.03 -6.40
CA GLY A 208 5.36 3.60 -7.68
C GLY A 208 6.88 3.55 -7.55
N TYR A 209 7.45 2.34 -7.55
CA TYR A 209 8.87 2.13 -7.28
C TYR A 209 9.67 1.79 -8.54
N GLN A 210 8.99 1.35 -9.59
CA GLN A 210 9.61 0.95 -10.85
C GLN A 210 8.57 1.06 -11.97
N ARG A 211 8.96 1.52 -13.16
CA ARG A 211 8.05 1.51 -14.31
C ARG A 211 8.01 0.12 -14.93
N VAL A 212 6.82 -0.36 -15.32
CA VAL A 212 6.68 -1.66 -15.99
C VAL A 212 7.58 -1.71 -17.23
N GLY A 213 8.39 -2.76 -17.34
CA GLY A 213 9.33 -2.95 -18.45
C GLY A 213 10.61 -2.09 -18.39
N SER A 214 10.83 -1.35 -17.30
CA SER A 214 12.03 -0.52 -17.09
C SER A 214 12.81 -0.98 -15.87
N SER A 215 14.11 -1.18 -16.00
CA SER A 215 15.05 -1.32 -14.86
C SER A 215 15.56 0.03 -14.34
N TYR A 216 15.27 1.13 -15.04
CA TYR A 216 15.67 2.48 -14.65
C TYR A 216 14.78 3.05 -13.55
N HIS A 217 15.40 3.79 -12.61
CA HIS A 217 14.79 4.49 -11.47
C HIS A 217 14.04 3.60 -10.46
N VAL A 218 14.81 2.82 -9.68
CA VAL A 218 14.27 2.09 -8.53
C VAL A 218 14.17 3.02 -7.32
N LYS A 219 12.95 3.20 -6.80
CA LYS A 219 12.73 4.02 -5.58
C LYS A 219 13.36 3.36 -4.35
N LYS A 220 13.95 4.19 -3.50
CA LYS A 220 14.53 3.79 -2.20
C LYS A 220 13.70 4.33 -1.04
N PHE A 221 13.70 3.60 0.08
CA PHE A 221 12.87 3.80 1.26
C PHE A 221 13.68 3.67 2.55
N TYR A 222 13.21 4.27 3.64
CA TYR A 222 13.62 3.81 4.97
C TYR A 222 13.09 2.39 5.21
N VAL A 223 13.81 1.59 5.99
CA VAL A 223 13.44 0.20 6.25
C VAL A 223 13.52 -0.07 7.75
N ARG A 224 12.51 -0.76 8.26
CA ARG A 224 12.49 -1.39 9.58
C ARG A 224 12.22 -2.88 9.36
N TYR A 225 12.92 -3.73 10.09
CA TYR A 225 12.76 -5.18 9.98
C TYR A 225 11.92 -5.70 11.13
N VAL A 226 11.19 -6.77 10.88
CA VAL A 226 10.30 -7.42 11.84
C VAL A 226 10.58 -8.92 11.88
N ARG A 227 10.28 -9.55 13.00
CA ARG A 227 10.23 -11.00 13.19
C ARG A 227 9.09 -11.38 14.13
N GLY A 228 8.76 -12.67 14.15
CA GLY A 228 7.62 -13.22 14.90
C GLY A 228 6.53 -13.78 13.99
N ASN A 229 5.40 -14.15 14.60
CA ASN A 229 4.26 -14.77 13.93
C ASN A 229 3.68 -13.87 12.82
N ALA A 230 2.97 -14.48 11.86
CA ALA A 230 2.18 -13.73 10.91
C ALA A 230 1.10 -12.91 11.66
N TYR A 231 0.83 -11.69 11.19
CA TYR A 231 -0.12 -10.77 11.80
C TYR A 231 -1.07 -10.20 10.75
N GLY A 232 -2.34 -10.04 11.13
CA GLY A 232 -3.34 -9.36 10.30
C GLY A 232 -4.10 -10.28 9.36
N GLU A 233 -4.00 -11.59 9.55
CA GLU A 233 -4.90 -12.57 8.95
C GLU A 233 -6.28 -12.48 9.62
N ASN A 234 -7.33 -12.36 8.82
CA ASN A 234 -8.70 -12.28 9.31
C ASN A 234 -9.33 -13.68 9.35
N ASP A 235 -10.26 -13.90 10.28
CA ASP A 235 -11.07 -15.11 10.36
C ASP A 235 -12.55 -14.74 10.37
N PHE A 236 -13.04 -14.35 9.19
CA PHE A 236 -14.40 -13.87 9.00
C PHE A 236 -15.43 -15.01 9.03
N ARG A 237 -16.50 -14.80 9.79
CA ARG A 237 -17.69 -15.65 9.85
C ARG A 237 -18.93 -14.81 9.62
N ASP A 238 -19.70 -15.17 8.60
CA ASP A 238 -21.06 -14.63 8.41
C ASP A 238 -21.97 -15.15 9.54
N ASN A 239 -22.68 -14.25 10.21
CA ASN A 239 -23.62 -14.60 11.25
C ASN A 239 -25.04 -14.88 10.71
N GLY A 240 -25.31 -14.58 9.43
CA GLY A 240 -26.60 -14.82 8.78
C GLY A 240 -27.69 -13.78 9.10
N ASP A 241 -27.32 -12.71 9.80
CA ASP A 241 -28.21 -11.61 10.23
C ASP A 241 -27.78 -10.24 9.65
N GLY A 242 -26.86 -10.26 8.66
CA GLY A 242 -26.26 -9.06 8.08
C GLY A 242 -25.05 -8.53 8.87
N THR A 243 -24.50 -9.33 9.79
CA THR A 243 -23.24 -9.03 10.49
C THR A 243 -22.17 -10.09 10.20
N ILE A 244 -20.90 -9.68 10.29
CA ILE A 244 -19.72 -10.54 10.09
C ILE A 244 -18.84 -10.45 11.34
N THR A 245 -18.53 -11.60 11.93
CA THR A 245 -17.57 -11.68 13.04
C THR A 245 -16.17 -11.96 12.49
N ASP A 246 -15.19 -11.14 12.83
CA ASP A 246 -13.77 -11.48 12.67
C ASP A 246 -13.25 -12.09 13.97
N ARG A 247 -13.09 -13.41 14.00
CA ARG A 247 -12.67 -14.15 15.20
C ARG A 247 -11.21 -13.88 15.57
N ALA A 248 -10.38 -13.42 14.62
CA ALA A 248 -8.97 -13.10 14.87
C ALA A 248 -8.82 -11.83 15.71
N THR A 249 -9.69 -10.84 15.50
CA THR A 249 -9.65 -9.53 16.20
C THR A 249 -10.68 -9.43 17.32
N GLY A 250 -11.73 -10.27 17.26
CA GLY A 250 -12.91 -10.20 18.14
C GLY A 250 -13.91 -9.12 17.73
N LEU A 251 -13.70 -8.44 16.60
CA LEU A 251 -14.59 -7.41 16.08
C LEU A 251 -15.77 -8.02 15.34
N MET A 252 -16.91 -7.35 15.40
CA MET A 252 -18.08 -7.65 14.59
C MET A 252 -18.41 -6.44 13.71
N TRP A 253 -18.64 -6.70 12.44
CA TRP A 253 -18.84 -5.69 11.40
C TRP A 253 -20.24 -5.78 10.81
N MET A 254 -20.79 -4.64 10.39
CA MET A 254 -21.92 -4.66 9.46
C MET A 254 -21.46 -5.19 8.10
N GLN A 255 -22.24 -6.11 7.53
CA GLN A 255 -21.96 -6.70 6.22
C GLN A 255 -22.17 -5.70 5.09
N ARG A 256 -23.17 -4.82 5.20
CA ARG A 256 -23.41 -3.70 4.29
C ARG A 256 -22.76 -2.43 4.81
N ASP A 257 -22.37 -1.57 3.88
CA ASP A 257 -22.00 -0.19 4.20
C ASP A 257 -23.22 0.73 4.23
N SER A 258 -22.97 2.03 4.46
CA SER A 258 -24.02 3.04 4.60
C SER A 258 -24.84 3.30 3.32
N ALA A 259 -24.47 2.74 2.16
CA ALA A 259 -25.04 2.98 0.83
C ALA A 259 -25.02 4.43 0.31
N ARG A 260 -24.80 5.41 1.20
CA ARG A 260 -24.71 6.83 0.93
C ARG A 260 -23.44 7.38 1.56
N ALA A 261 -22.70 8.16 0.77
CA ALA A 261 -21.56 8.93 1.25
C ALA A 261 -22.03 10.12 2.11
N MET A 262 -21.26 10.44 3.15
CA MET A 262 -21.60 11.46 4.13
C MET A 262 -20.33 12.16 4.63
N ASN A 263 -20.48 13.37 5.17
CA ASN A 263 -19.35 14.05 5.79
C ASN A 263 -18.99 13.38 7.13
N TRP A 264 -17.90 13.81 7.76
CA TRP A 264 -17.40 13.13 8.96
C TRP A 264 -18.31 13.29 10.19
N GLU A 265 -18.92 14.47 10.35
CA GLU A 265 -19.89 14.72 11.44
C GLU A 265 -21.15 13.87 11.28
N GLU A 266 -21.68 13.78 10.06
CA GLU A 266 -22.80 12.90 9.71
C GLU A 266 -22.44 11.42 9.94
N ALA A 267 -21.20 11.01 9.69
CA ALA A 267 -20.73 9.64 9.94
C ALA A 267 -20.73 9.28 11.42
N LEU A 268 -20.33 10.21 12.29
CA LEU A 268 -20.38 10.03 13.75
C LEU A 268 -21.83 9.90 14.24
N GLN A 269 -22.72 10.78 13.77
CA GLN A 269 -24.15 10.72 14.10
C GLN A 269 -24.80 9.44 13.59
N TYR A 270 -24.50 9.04 12.34
CA TYR A 270 -25.00 7.80 11.75
C TYR A 270 -24.63 6.60 12.62
N ALA A 271 -23.36 6.50 13.02
CA ALA A 271 -22.88 5.44 13.91
C ALA A 271 -23.62 5.43 15.26
N ALA A 272 -23.69 6.59 15.93
CA ALA A 272 -24.31 6.72 17.24
C ALA A 272 -25.82 6.41 17.27
N SER A 273 -26.51 6.59 16.13
CA SER A 273 -27.95 6.32 16.02
C SER A 273 -28.29 4.87 15.66
N GLN A 274 -27.29 4.03 15.39
CA GLN A 274 -27.53 2.76 14.74
C GLN A 274 -27.93 1.66 15.73
N GLU A 275 -29.15 1.15 15.54
CA GLU A 275 -29.62 -0.11 16.11
C GLU A 275 -29.76 -1.15 14.99
N PHE A 276 -29.05 -2.28 15.10
CA PHE A 276 -29.05 -3.31 14.05
C PHE A 276 -28.67 -4.68 14.61
N ALA A 277 -29.30 -5.73 14.09
CA ALA A 277 -29.10 -7.12 14.51
C ALA A 277 -29.21 -7.33 16.04
N GLY A 278 -30.05 -6.53 16.71
CA GLY A 278 -30.23 -6.58 18.17
C GLY A 278 -29.15 -5.85 19.00
N TYR A 279 -28.30 -5.04 18.36
CA TYR A 279 -27.23 -4.29 19.01
C TYR A 279 -27.35 -2.78 18.79
N SER A 280 -26.92 -2.00 19.77
CA SER A 280 -27.02 -0.53 19.81
C SER A 280 -25.69 0.16 20.14
N ASP A 281 -24.59 -0.60 20.18
CA ASP A 281 -23.22 -0.16 20.47
C ASP A 281 -22.34 -0.13 19.19
N TRP A 282 -22.98 0.07 18.04
CA TRP A 282 -22.29 0.27 16.78
C TRP A 282 -21.52 1.59 16.79
N ARG A 283 -20.32 1.58 16.22
CA ARG A 283 -19.43 2.74 16.16
C ARG A 283 -18.70 2.82 14.84
N LEU A 284 -18.23 4.02 14.54
CA LEU A 284 -17.28 4.24 13.45
C LEU A 284 -15.93 3.62 13.86
N PRO A 285 -15.32 2.74 13.04
CA PRO A 285 -14.03 2.12 13.36
C PRO A 285 -12.93 3.17 13.41
N ASN A 286 -11.92 2.96 14.25
CA ASN A 286 -10.70 3.76 14.15
C ASN A 286 -9.86 3.34 12.92
N ALA A 287 -8.81 4.11 12.63
CA ALA A 287 -7.99 3.90 11.43
C ALA A 287 -7.37 2.50 11.33
N LYS A 288 -6.90 1.93 12.44
CA LYS A 288 -6.26 0.60 12.47
C LYS A 288 -7.29 -0.53 12.38
N GLU A 289 -8.46 -0.35 12.98
CA GLU A 289 -9.56 -1.30 12.84
C GLU A 289 -10.04 -1.40 11.40
N LEU A 290 -10.29 -0.26 10.73
CA LEU A 290 -10.74 -0.29 9.33
C LEU A 290 -9.66 -0.80 8.38
N GLN A 291 -8.39 -0.51 8.65
CA GLN A 291 -7.27 -1.05 7.87
C GLN A 291 -7.15 -2.58 8.02
N SER A 292 -7.52 -3.14 9.17
CA SER A 292 -7.39 -4.58 9.42
C SER A 292 -8.22 -5.46 8.49
N ILE A 293 -9.30 -4.94 7.91
CA ILE A 293 -10.16 -5.67 6.98
C ILE A 293 -9.82 -5.41 5.51
N VAL A 294 -8.77 -4.62 5.23
CA VAL A 294 -8.27 -4.44 3.86
C VAL A 294 -7.66 -5.74 3.37
N ASP A 295 -8.09 -6.16 2.19
CA ASP A 295 -7.51 -7.28 1.45
C ASP A 295 -6.63 -6.72 0.32
N TYR A 296 -5.33 -6.66 0.59
CA TYR A 296 -4.33 -6.15 -0.35
C TYR A 296 -4.09 -7.07 -1.56
N THR A 297 -4.70 -8.26 -1.60
CA THR A 297 -4.66 -9.16 -2.76
C THR A 297 -5.66 -8.74 -3.85
N ARG A 298 -6.53 -7.77 -3.57
CA ARG A 298 -7.69 -7.41 -4.38
C ARG A 298 -7.63 -5.96 -4.82
N SER A 299 -8.14 -5.69 -6.01
CA SER A 299 -8.32 -4.32 -6.51
C SER A 299 -9.40 -4.27 -7.60
N PRO A 300 -9.94 -3.07 -7.87
CA PRO A 300 -10.88 -2.88 -8.97
C PRO A 300 -10.33 -3.29 -10.34
N ASP A 301 -9.01 -3.18 -10.57
CA ASP A 301 -8.37 -3.52 -11.85
C ASP A 301 -8.13 -5.02 -12.02
N ILE A 302 -7.86 -5.74 -10.93
CA ILE A 302 -7.42 -7.15 -10.99
C ILE A 302 -8.55 -8.12 -10.68
N THR A 303 -9.34 -7.83 -9.65
CA THR A 303 -10.39 -8.73 -9.17
C THR A 303 -11.80 -8.21 -9.45
N LEU A 304 -11.93 -7.05 -10.12
CA LEU A 304 -13.20 -6.37 -10.37
C LEU A 304 -14.04 -6.18 -9.10
N SER A 305 -13.36 -5.93 -7.98
CA SER A 305 -13.96 -5.86 -6.65
C SER A 305 -13.24 -4.83 -5.78
N PRO A 306 -13.80 -4.44 -4.62
CA PRO A 306 -13.05 -3.62 -3.66
C PRO A 306 -11.90 -4.42 -3.04
N ALA A 307 -10.96 -3.71 -2.43
CA ALA A 307 -9.84 -4.24 -1.63
C ALA A 307 -10.30 -4.76 -0.26
N ILE A 308 -11.29 -5.66 -0.24
CA ILE A 308 -11.92 -6.25 0.95
C ILE A 308 -12.42 -7.66 0.63
N ALA A 309 -12.55 -8.52 1.65
CA ALA A 309 -13.06 -9.87 1.48
C ALA A 309 -14.49 -9.88 0.88
N PRO A 310 -14.81 -10.80 -0.06
CA PRO A 310 -16.11 -10.85 -0.76
C PRO A 310 -17.34 -11.06 0.13
N ILE A 311 -17.15 -11.45 1.39
CA ILE A 311 -18.24 -11.57 2.38
C ILE A 311 -18.86 -10.21 2.72
N PHE A 312 -18.11 -9.11 2.52
CA PHE A 312 -18.61 -7.75 2.71
C PHE A 312 -19.29 -7.23 1.44
N GLU A 313 -20.46 -6.62 1.62
CA GLU A 313 -21.18 -5.91 0.56
C GLU A 313 -20.72 -4.45 0.52
N SER A 314 -20.19 -4.01 -0.62
CA SER A 314 -19.67 -2.66 -0.83
C SER A 314 -20.40 -1.95 -1.97
N THR A 315 -20.77 -0.70 -1.71
CA THR A 315 -21.47 0.15 -2.67
C THR A 315 -20.55 0.55 -3.83
N GLU A 316 -21.00 0.29 -5.07
CA GLU A 316 -20.35 0.78 -6.28
C GLU A 316 -20.50 2.31 -6.38
N VAL A 317 -19.44 2.99 -6.80
CA VAL A 317 -19.42 4.43 -7.07
C VAL A 317 -18.89 4.70 -8.47
N ILE A 318 -19.07 5.93 -8.96
CA ILE A 318 -18.37 6.42 -10.15
C ILE A 318 -17.20 7.28 -9.68
N ASN A 319 -15.98 6.92 -10.10
CA ASN A 319 -14.78 7.66 -9.72
C ASN A 319 -14.57 8.91 -10.59
N GLU A 320 -13.52 9.66 -10.26
CA GLU A 320 -13.15 10.92 -10.87
C GLU A 320 -12.77 10.80 -12.36
N ALA A 321 -12.55 9.58 -12.86
CA ALA A 321 -12.33 9.28 -14.27
C ALA A 321 -13.60 8.81 -15.00
N GLY A 322 -14.77 8.82 -14.34
CA GLY A 322 -16.04 8.36 -14.90
C GLY A 322 -16.22 6.84 -14.94
N ASN A 323 -15.34 6.09 -14.26
CA ASN A 323 -15.37 4.63 -14.26
C ASN A 323 -16.08 4.08 -13.02
N LYS A 324 -16.65 2.86 -13.14
CA LYS A 324 -17.11 2.10 -11.98
C LYS A 324 -15.94 1.81 -11.03
N ASP A 325 -16.19 2.01 -9.75
CA ASP A 325 -15.21 1.85 -8.68
C ASP A 325 -15.90 1.61 -7.34
N PHE A 326 -15.13 1.63 -6.25
CA PHE A 326 -15.63 1.54 -4.88
C PHE A 326 -15.22 2.75 -4.05
N GLY A 327 -15.98 2.98 -2.98
CA GLY A 327 -15.84 4.18 -2.16
C GLY A 327 -14.61 4.20 -1.26
N PHE A 328 -14.42 5.36 -0.64
CA PHE A 328 -13.55 5.52 0.52
C PHE A 328 -14.42 5.48 1.78
N TYR A 329 -13.86 5.03 2.89
CA TYR A 329 -14.61 4.78 4.11
C TYR A 329 -14.03 5.57 5.27
N TRP A 330 -14.89 6.33 5.95
CA TRP A 330 -14.50 7.11 7.10
C TRP A 330 -14.06 6.25 8.27
N THR A 331 -13.15 6.82 9.07
CA THR A 331 -12.79 6.31 10.39
C THR A 331 -13.11 7.37 11.44
N SER A 332 -13.12 6.98 12.70
CA SER A 332 -13.30 7.89 13.85
C SER A 332 -12.03 8.68 14.20
N THR A 333 -10.91 8.40 13.52
CA THR A 333 -9.58 8.98 13.78
C THR A 333 -9.39 10.29 13.01
N THR A 334 -9.09 11.36 13.74
CA THR A 334 -8.65 12.65 13.16
C THR A 334 -7.21 12.54 12.67
N HIS A 335 -6.91 13.14 11.52
CA HIS A 335 -5.53 13.28 11.05
C HIS A 335 -5.06 14.72 11.28
N VAL A 336 -4.07 14.94 12.14
CA VAL A 336 -3.58 16.29 12.45
C VAL A 336 -2.52 16.72 11.43
N GLU A 337 -3.00 17.19 10.28
CA GLU A 337 -2.16 17.74 9.22
C GLU A 337 -2.19 19.27 9.23
N GLY A 338 -1.10 19.89 9.70
CA GLY A 338 -0.96 21.35 9.72
C GLY A 338 -1.51 22.04 10.97
N PRO A 339 -1.82 23.35 10.87
CA PRO A 339 -2.15 24.17 12.03
C PRO A 339 -3.52 23.84 12.63
N GLN A 340 -4.43 23.25 11.84
CA GLN A 340 -5.79 22.92 12.24
C GLN A 340 -6.11 21.45 11.97
N PRO A 341 -6.72 20.71 12.93
CA PRO A 341 -7.10 19.30 12.79
C PRO A 341 -8.38 19.10 11.95
N MET A 342 -8.39 19.66 10.74
CA MET A 342 -9.55 19.66 9.84
C MET A 342 -9.74 18.33 9.10
N MET A 343 -8.79 17.40 9.21
CA MET A 343 -8.79 16.18 8.44
C MET A 343 -9.23 14.98 9.28
N ALA A 344 -9.95 14.05 8.68
CA ALA A 344 -10.21 12.72 9.24
C ALA A 344 -9.60 11.64 8.33
N VAL A 345 -9.23 10.51 8.91
CA VAL A 345 -8.65 9.40 8.17
C VAL A 345 -9.74 8.64 7.40
N TYR A 346 -9.44 8.26 6.16
CA TYR A 346 -10.23 7.31 5.40
C TYR A 346 -9.35 6.16 4.88
N ILE A 347 -9.98 5.02 4.61
CA ILE A 347 -9.39 3.89 3.88
C ILE A 347 -10.06 3.78 2.50
N ALA A 348 -9.26 3.68 1.43
CA ALA A 348 -9.74 3.54 0.07
C ALA A 348 -9.95 2.06 -0.28
N PHE A 349 -11.19 1.61 -0.41
CA PHE A 349 -11.47 0.24 -0.88
C PHE A 349 -11.57 0.15 -2.41
N GLY A 350 -11.81 1.28 -3.09
CA GLY A 350 -11.59 1.46 -4.53
C GLY A 350 -10.25 2.14 -4.85
N ARG A 351 -10.04 2.52 -6.11
CA ARG A 351 -8.80 3.21 -6.54
C ARG A 351 -8.63 4.53 -5.81
N ALA A 352 -7.43 4.81 -5.32
CA ALA A 352 -7.12 6.06 -4.64
C ALA A 352 -6.71 7.12 -5.68
N MET A 353 -7.72 7.84 -6.18
CA MET A 353 -7.64 8.70 -7.34
C MET A 353 -6.90 10.03 -7.08
N GLY A 354 -6.30 10.56 -8.16
CA GLY A 354 -5.70 11.88 -8.22
C GLY A 354 -5.60 12.38 -9.65
N GLN A 355 -5.21 13.63 -9.82
CA GLN A 355 -5.06 14.32 -11.08
C GLN A 355 -3.58 14.60 -11.38
N MET A 356 -3.01 13.88 -12.34
CA MET A 356 -1.66 14.13 -12.83
C MET A 356 -1.71 14.51 -14.31
N GLN A 357 -1.04 15.61 -14.67
CA GLN A 357 -0.97 16.10 -16.06
C GLN A 357 -2.37 16.24 -16.71
N GLY A 358 -3.35 16.71 -15.95
CA GLY A 358 -4.73 16.91 -16.41
C GLY A 358 -5.55 15.62 -16.57
N ARG A 359 -5.02 14.45 -16.17
CA ARG A 359 -5.72 13.17 -16.24
C ARG A 359 -6.06 12.67 -14.84
N ALA A 360 -7.26 12.13 -14.67
CA ALA A 360 -7.63 11.38 -13.47
C ALA A 360 -7.12 9.94 -13.58
N LEU A 361 -6.39 9.47 -12.58
CA LEU A 361 -5.85 8.12 -12.50
C LEU A 361 -5.66 7.67 -11.04
N ASP A 362 -5.44 6.38 -10.85
CA ASP A 362 -5.06 5.83 -9.55
C ASP A 362 -3.62 6.24 -9.19
N VAL A 363 -3.45 6.96 -8.08
CA VAL A 363 -2.15 7.48 -7.65
C VAL A 363 -1.62 6.79 -6.39
N HIS A 364 -2.47 6.20 -5.56
CA HIS A 364 -2.05 5.51 -4.32
C HIS A 364 -2.52 4.05 -4.20
N GLY A 365 -3.39 3.55 -5.08
CA GLY A 365 -3.88 2.17 -5.06
C GLY A 365 -5.05 1.91 -4.12
N ALA A 366 -5.89 0.93 -4.47
CA ALA A 366 -6.92 0.40 -3.57
C ALA A 366 -6.27 -0.31 -2.36
N GLY A 367 -6.65 0.09 -1.15
CA GLY A 367 -6.02 -0.28 0.12
C GLY A 367 -5.20 0.85 0.76
N ALA A 368 -5.06 2.00 0.10
CA ALA A 368 -4.40 3.17 0.67
C ALA A 368 -5.18 3.76 1.85
N GLN A 369 -4.45 4.29 2.83
CA GLN A 369 -4.99 5.09 3.92
C GLN A 369 -4.55 6.54 3.74
N ARG A 370 -5.54 7.43 3.64
CA ARG A 370 -5.32 8.85 3.45
C ARG A 370 -6.22 9.63 4.41
N SER A 371 -6.49 10.88 4.08
CA SER A 371 -7.36 11.73 4.90
C SER A 371 -8.03 12.77 4.02
N ASP A 372 -9.27 13.09 4.36
CA ASP A 372 -10.09 14.10 3.72
C ASP A 372 -10.49 15.17 4.74
N PRO A 373 -10.85 16.40 4.31
CA PRO A 373 -11.38 17.37 5.25
C PRO A 373 -12.73 16.86 5.76
N LYS A 374 -13.01 17.14 7.03
CA LYS A 374 -14.23 16.67 7.72
C LYS A 374 -15.52 17.28 7.14
N THR A 375 -15.40 18.43 6.49
CA THR A 375 -16.48 19.22 5.91
C THR A 375 -15.94 20.06 4.73
N GLY A 376 -16.84 20.61 3.90
CA GLY A 376 -16.50 21.41 2.73
C GLY A 376 -16.97 20.76 1.43
N GLU A 377 -16.39 21.21 0.31
CA GLU A 377 -16.73 20.72 -1.03
C GLU A 377 -15.65 19.77 -1.56
N PRO A 378 -16.03 18.79 -2.40
CA PRO A 378 -15.07 17.93 -3.09
C PRO A 378 -14.10 18.75 -3.96
N GLU A 379 -12.85 18.30 -4.01
CA GLU A 379 -11.79 18.95 -4.77
C GLU A 379 -10.80 17.93 -5.34
N SER A 380 -10.01 18.31 -6.32
CA SER A 380 -8.97 17.45 -6.92
C SER A 380 -7.76 18.27 -7.31
N GLY A 381 -6.61 17.62 -7.46
CA GLY A 381 -5.36 18.30 -7.78
C GLY A 381 -4.55 18.73 -6.55
N TRP A 382 -4.81 18.13 -5.38
CA TRP A 382 -4.09 18.47 -4.15
C TRP A 382 -2.74 17.77 -4.00
N GLY A 383 -1.71 18.55 -3.70
CA GLY A 383 -0.35 18.05 -3.51
C GLY A 383 0.31 17.52 -4.80
N PRO A 384 1.51 16.92 -4.70
CA PRO A 384 2.31 16.56 -5.87
C PRO A 384 1.66 15.52 -6.80
N GLN A 385 0.85 14.61 -6.26
CA GLN A 385 0.13 13.59 -7.01
C GLN A 385 -1.29 14.03 -7.42
N GLY A 386 -1.70 15.23 -7.01
CA GLY A 386 -2.98 15.80 -7.36
C GLY A 386 -4.19 15.08 -6.75
N ASP A 387 -4.06 14.59 -5.52
CA ASP A 387 -5.05 13.75 -4.84
C ASP A 387 -6.48 14.33 -4.94
N SER A 388 -7.44 13.42 -5.15
CA SER A 388 -8.87 13.72 -5.09
C SER A 388 -9.35 13.64 -3.64
N ARG A 389 -10.02 14.69 -3.17
CA ARG A 389 -10.61 14.80 -1.84
C ARG A 389 -12.12 14.83 -2.00
N ARG A 390 -12.81 13.81 -1.52
CA ARG A 390 -14.25 13.62 -1.74
C ARG A 390 -15.08 14.33 -0.69
N VAL A 391 -14.57 14.48 0.54
CA VAL A 391 -15.28 15.04 1.72
C VAL A 391 -16.48 14.20 2.17
N LEU A 392 -17.24 13.64 1.24
CA LEU A 392 -18.29 12.67 1.49
C LEU A 392 -17.72 11.27 1.24
N ASN A 393 -17.62 10.48 2.29
CA ASN A 393 -17.13 9.10 2.24
C ASN A 393 -18.17 8.14 2.84
N LEU A 394 -18.09 6.87 2.49
CA LEU A 394 -18.98 5.81 3.00
C LEU A 394 -18.62 5.47 4.45
N VAL A 395 -19.50 4.73 5.11
CA VAL A 395 -19.29 4.24 6.48
C VAL A 395 -19.56 2.74 6.54
N ARG A 396 -18.69 2.01 7.24
CA ARG A 396 -18.93 0.62 7.66
C ARG A 396 -18.73 0.55 9.17
N LEU A 397 -19.80 0.23 9.88
CA LEU A 397 -19.80 0.24 11.33
C LEU A 397 -19.22 -1.06 11.89
N VAL A 398 -18.61 -0.92 13.05
CA VAL A 398 -17.98 -2.00 13.81
C VAL A 398 -18.49 -1.97 15.25
N ARG A 399 -18.37 -3.10 15.95
CA ARG A 399 -18.59 -3.23 17.39
C ARG A 399 -17.73 -4.35 17.97
N GLY A 400 -17.77 -4.50 19.30
CA GLY A 400 -17.04 -5.54 20.00
C GLY A 400 -15.52 -5.32 20.01
N GLY A 401 -14.77 -6.41 20.04
CA GLY A 401 -13.33 -6.41 20.29
C GLY A 401 -12.98 -6.10 21.75
N TYR A 402 -11.75 -5.64 21.98
CA TYR A 402 -11.24 -5.26 23.30
C TYR A 402 -11.46 -3.77 23.59
N VAL A 403 -12.53 -3.20 23.02
CA VAL A 403 -12.82 -1.78 23.06
C VAL A 403 -13.76 -1.45 24.21
N ILE A 404 -13.34 -0.50 25.05
CA ILE A 404 -14.10 0.00 26.19
C ILE A 404 -14.42 1.47 25.96
N ALA A 405 -15.69 1.86 26.10
CA ALA A 405 -16.09 3.27 26.05
C ALA A 405 -15.49 4.02 27.26
N HIS A 406 -14.74 5.07 27.00
CA HIS A 406 -14.10 5.89 28.03
C HIS A 406 -14.95 7.12 28.33
N LEU A 407 -15.41 7.25 29.58
CA LEU A 407 -16.23 8.39 30.05
C LEU A 407 -15.41 9.43 30.84
N GLY A 408 -14.08 9.40 30.73
CA GLY A 408 -13.17 10.23 31.54
C GLY A 408 -12.15 11.00 30.72
N THR A 409 -11.51 11.99 31.35
CA THR A 409 -10.32 12.63 30.79
C THR A 409 -9.11 11.73 31.10
N PRO A 410 -8.29 11.32 30.11
CA PRO A 410 -7.10 10.51 30.39
C PRO A 410 -6.17 11.22 31.37
N SER A 411 -5.76 10.53 32.43
CA SER A 411 -4.74 11.04 33.36
C SER A 411 -3.37 10.98 32.68
N LYS A 412 -2.77 12.14 32.38
CA LYS A 412 -1.37 12.22 31.93
C LYS A 412 -0.45 11.85 33.11
N THR A 413 0.09 10.63 33.10
CA THR A 413 0.99 10.13 34.14
C THR A 413 2.43 9.89 33.66
N LYS A 414 2.70 10.00 32.35
CA LYS A 414 4.05 9.82 31.77
C LYS A 414 4.50 11.05 30.99
N SER A 415 5.74 11.46 31.22
CA SER A 415 6.54 12.26 30.28
C SER A 415 7.11 11.32 29.21
N GLY A 416 6.93 11.65 27.94
CA GLY A 416 7.35 10.83 26.80
C GLY A 416 6.65 11.28 25.52
N TYR A 417 6.76 10.50 24.45
CA TYR A 417 5.98 10.69 23.24
C TYR A 417 4.47 10.84 23.59
N PRO A 418 3.75 11.83 23.01
CA PRO A 418 4.17 12.79 21.97
C PRO A 418 4.75 14.10 22.52
N ASP A 419 4.85 14.29 23.84
CA ASP A 419 5.31 15.54 24.46
C ASP A 419 6.82 15.76 24.29
N THR A 420 7.59 14.68 24.19
CA THR A 420 9.01 14.68 23.82
C THR A 420 9.22 13.83 22.58
N VAL A 421 10.02 14.34 21.64
CA VAL A 421 10.31 13.66 20.38
C VAL A 421 11.82 13.49 20.23
N ASN A 422 12.26 12.26 19.99
CA ASN A 422 13.66 11.92 19.76
C ASN A 422 13.90 11.69 18.26
N ILE A 423 14.46 12.70 17.59
CA ILE A 423 14.85 12.60 16.18
C ILE A 423 16.32 12.26 16.11
N ILE A 424 16.68 11.15 15.47
CA ILE A 424 18.08 10.78 15.34
C ILE A 424 18.80 11.67 14.31
N THR A 425 20.01 12.11 14.65
CA THR A 425 20.90 12.84 13.73
C THR A 425 22.07 11.98 13.22
N GLU A 426 22.40 10.92 13.96
CA GLU A 426 23.45 9.95 13.68
C GLU A 426 22.86 8.54 13.63
N PHE A 427 23.44 7.66 12.81
CA PHE A 427 22.98 6.29 12.65
C PHE A 427 23.70 5.36 13.62
N SER A 428 23.02 4.29 14.07
CA SER A 428 23.66 3.34 14.97
C SER A 428 24.86 2.66 14.28
N PRO A 429 25.98 2.40 15.00
CA PRO A 429 27.13 1.69 14.46
C PRO A 429 26.77 0.33 13.85
N GLU A 430 25.78 -0.37 14.43
CA GLU A 430 25.30 -1.68 13.98
C GLU A 430 24.57 -1.58 12.62
N ALA A 431 23.72 -0.56 12.44
CA ALA A 431 23.06 -0.29 11.15
C ALA A 431 24.10 0.07 10.07
N THR A 432 25.15 0.76 10.50
CA THR A 432 26.23 1.28 9.65
C THR A 432 27.20 0.20 9.19
N ALA A 433 27.67 -0.68 10.08
CA ALA A 433 28.68 -1.69 9.79
C ALA A 433 28.15 -2.79 8.85
N ALA A 434 26.92 -3.27 9.10
CA ALA A 434 26.28 -4.29 8.27
C ALA A 434 25.99 -3.81 6.84
N LEU A 435 25.59 -2.54 6.68
CA LEU A 435 25.29 -1.97 5.36
C LEU A 435 26.55 -1.65 4.54
N ARG A 436 27.60 -1.14 5.19
CA ARG A 436 28.85 -0.76 4.50
C ARG A 436 29.61 -1.97 3.95
N GLN A 437 29.69 -3.08 4.69
CA GLN A 437 30.32 -4.31 4.18
C GLN A 437 29.53 -4.90 3.01
N PHE A 438 28.20 -4.77 3.02
CA PHE A 438 27.31 -5.29 2.00
C PHE A 438 27.36 -4.51 0.68
N LEU A 439 27.28 -3.17 0.71
CA LEU A 439 27.37 -2.34 -0.50
C LEU A 439 28.73 -2.48 -1.22
N GLN A 440 29.79 -2.81 -0.47
CA GLN A 440 31.13 -3.08 -1.02
C GLN A 440 31.25 -4.48 -1.65
N ALA A 441 30.39 -5.42 -1.26
CA ALA A 441 30.39 -6.80 -1.74
C ALA A 441 29.38 -7.05 -2.88
N MET A 442 28.43 -6.15 -3.09
CA MET A 442 27.51 -6.23 -4.22
C MET A 442 28.24 -5.87 -5.52
N PRO A 443 28.08 -6.67 -6.60
CA PRO A 443 28.55 -6.26 -7.91
C PRO A 443 27.83 -4.95 -8.29
N GLY A 444 28.59 -3.98 -8.81
CA GLY A 444 28.04 -2.68 -9.20
C GLY A 444 26.91 -2.80 -10.23
N PRO A 445 26.14 -1.73 -10.46
CA PRO A 445 24.98 -1.73 -11.36
C PRO A 445 25.29 -2.07 -12.84
N GLU A 446 26.55 -2.27 -13.20
CA GLU A 446 26.99 -2.75 -14.52
C GLU A 446 27.00 -4.28 -14.65
N ALA A 447 26.92 -5.03 -13.55
CA ALA A 447 26.70 -6.47 -13.62
C ALA A 447 25.20 -6.72 -13.82
N GLY A 448 24.81 -7.03 -15.06
CA GLY A 448 23.45 -7.38 -15.40
C GLY A 448 22.89 -8.47 -14.48
N ILE A 449 22.14 -8.07 -13.46
CA ILE A 449 21.27 -8.96 -12.71
C ILE A 449 20.13 -9.29 -13.69
N ASN A 450 20.23 -10.45 -14.33
CA ASN A 450 19.13 -11.02 -15.09
C ASN A 450 17.94 -11.20 -14.15
N ASN A 451 16.94 -10.33 -14.27
CA ASN A 451 15.69 -10.37 -13.51
C ASN A 451 14.78 -11.56 -13.88
N ASP A 452 15.24 -12.49 -14.72
CA ASP A 452 14.42 -13.55 -15.31
C ASP A 452 14.37 -14.85 -14.49
N SER A 453 14.95 -14.93 -13.29
CA SER A 453 14.94 -16.22 -12.54
C SER A 453 14.93 -16.19 -11.02
N HIS A 454 14.87 -15.03 -10.37
CA HIS A 454 14.64 -14.99 -8.92
C HIS A 454 13.18 -14.61 -8.67
N GLN A 455 12.35 -15.62 -8.34
CA GLN A 455 11.07 -15.39 -7.69
C GLN A 455 11.32 -14.49 -6.48
N ILE A 456 10.93 -13.22 -6.58
CA ILE A 456 10.98 -12.28 -5.47
C ILE A 456 9.94 -12.76 -4.47
N ASP A 457 10.38 -13.34 -3.36
CA ASP A 457 9.49 -13.71 -2.27
C ASP A 457 8.99 -12.44 -1.58
N MET A 458 7.78 -12.02 -1.96
CA MET A 458 7.07 -10.87 -1.40
C MET A 458 6.36 -11.25 -0.09
N GLY A 459 6.95 -12.15 0.71
CA GLY A 459 6.42 -12.56 2.01
C GLY A 459 5.19 -13.47 1.89
N GLY A 460 5.26 -14.52 1.08
CA GLY A 460 4.18 -15.52 0.97
C GLY A 460 3.12 -15.24 -0.11
N PHE A 461 3.23 -14.14 -0.84
CA PHE A 461 2.45 -13.90 -2.06
C PHE A 461 3.08 -14.64 -3.24
N LYS A 462 2.57 -15.84 -3.57
CA LYS A 462 2.91 -16.47 -4.85
C LYS A 462 2.46 -15.54 -5.98
N ASP A 463 3.33 -15.32 -6.95
CA ASP A 463 3.06 -14.55 -8.17
C ASP A 463 1.78 -15.06 -8.85
N LEU A 464 0.68 -14.35 -8.65
CA LEU A 464 -0.65 -14.68 -9.17
C LEU A 464 -0.70 -14.61 -10.71
N ARG A 465 0.38 -14.22 -11.38
CA ARG A 465 0.49 -14.27 -12.86
C ARG A 465 0.65 -15.69 -13.40
N THR A 466 0.93 -16.69 -12.55
CA THR A 466 1.16 -18.08 -12.97
C THR A 466 0.08 -19.08 -12.52
N GLY A 467 -1.00 -18.62 -11.88
CA GLY A 467 -2.11 -19.46 -11.44
C GLY A 467 -3.27 -19.48 -12.43
N SER A 468 -3.61 -20.67 -12.94
CA SER A 468 -4.80 -20.94 -13.76
C SER A 468 -6.08 -20.35 -13.15
N ALA A 469 -6.83 -19.58 -13.94
CA ALA A 469 -8.13 -19.02 -13.59
C ALA A 469 -9.10 -20.11 -13.07
N PRO A 470 -9.87 -19.85 -11.98
CA PRO A 470 -10.95 -20.74 -11.58
C PRO A 470 -12.01 -20.81 -12.69
N GLN A 471 -12.33 -22.02 -13.11
CA GLN A 471 -13.39 -22.27 -14.09
C GLN A 471 -14.77 -21.97 -13.49
N GLY A 472 -15.56 -21.16 -14.19
CA GLY A 472 -16.99 -21.01 -13.89
C GLY A 472 -17.55 -19.60 -14.06
N ILE A 473 -17.42 -18.98 -15.22
CA ILE A 473 -18.29 -17.86 -15.64
C ILE A 473 -18.95 -18.27 -16.97
N PRO A 474 -20.30 -18.28 -17.08
CA PRO A 474 -20.96 -18.67 -18.31
C PRO A 474 -20.85 -17.57 -19.39
N PRO A 475 -20.69 -17.90 -20.68
CA PRO A 475 -20.61 -16.91 -21.75
C PRO A 475 -21.98 -16.31 -22.05
N ARG A 476 -22.06 -14.97 -22.15
CA ARG A 476 -23.19 -14.30 -22.80
C ARG A 476 -23.13 -14.56 -24.30
N GLN A 477 -24.23 -15.09 -24.82
CA GLN A 477 -24.48 -15.35 -26.23
C GLN A 477 -24.24 -14.13 -27.11
N GLN A 478 -23.46 -14.30 -28.18
CA GLN A 478 -23.80 -13.79 -29.51
C GLN A 478 -23.35 -14.83 -30.54
N ASN A 479 -24.36 -15.45 -31.18
CA ASN A 479 -24.30 -16.27 -32.39
C ASN A 479 -23.43 -15.57 -33.47
N ARG A 480 -22.61 -16.22 -34.31
CA ARG A 480 -22.81 -17.47 -35.04
C ARG A 480 -21.47 -17.94 -35.66
N ALA A 481 -21.18 -19.22 -35.45
CA ALA A 481 -20.78 -20.26 -36.41
C ALA A 481 -19.57 -20.09 -37.39
N MET A 482 -18.62 -21.03 -37.20
CA MET A 482 -17.80 -21.76 -38.19
C MET A 482 -16.67 -20.96 -38.90
N ASP A 483 -15.42 -21.42 -39.01
CA ASP A 483 -14.86 -22.76 -38.97
C ASP A 483 -13.33 -22.69 -38.70
N ARG A 484 -12.83 -23.71 -37.98
CA ARG A 484 -11.50 -24.36 -38.05
C ARG A 484 -10.16 -23.58 -38.21
N GLN A 485 -9.29 -23.88 -37.22
CA GLN A 485 -7.90 -24.36 -37.34
C GLN A 485 -6.75 -23.36 -37.63
N GLY A 486 -6.04 -22.98 -36.54
CA GLY A 486 -4.58 -23.13 -36.37
C GLY A 486 -3.61 -22.20 -37.12
N ARG A 487 -2.83 -21.40 -36.38
CA ARG A 487 -1.34 -21.45 -36.31
C ARG A 487 -0.74 -20.24 -35.58
N SER A 488 0.43 -20.53 -35.00
CA SER A 488 1.42 -19.70 -34.30
C SER A 488 2.08 -18.59 -35.16
N GLY A 489 2.48 -17.48 -34.52
CA GLY A 489 3.46 -16.50 -35.03
C GLY A 489 3.10 -15.05 -34.68
N ILE A 490 3.96 -14.32 -33.96
CA ILE A 490 3.88 -12.85 -33.86
C ILE A 490 4.71 -12.30 -35.02
N ASP A 491 4.04 -11.85 -36.09
CA ASP A 491 4.67 -11.14 -37.20
C ASP A 491 4.90 -9.66 -36.83
N GLN A 492 6.10 -9.15 -37.15
CA GLN A 492 6.39 -7.71 -37.19
C GLN A 492 5.46 -7.04 -38.22
N PRO A 493 4.94 -5.82 -37.96
CA PRO A 493 4.02 -5.19 -38.89
C PRO A 493 4.70 -4.88 -40.23
N THR A 494 4.08 -5.32 -41.32
CA THR A 494 4.61 -5.11 -42.68
C THR A 494 4.40 -3.66 -43.12
N GLY A 495 5.21 -3.19 -44.09
CA GLY A 495 5.04 -1.84 -44.66
C GLY A 495 3.63 -1.59 -45.20
N THR A 496 2.93 -2.63 -45.67
CA THR A 496 1.51 -2.57 -46.06
C THR A 496 0.58 -2.24 -44.89
N GLN A 497 0.81 -2.82 -43.70
CA GLN A 497 0.01 -2.52 -42.51
C GLN A 497 0.30 -1.10 -41.99
N TRP A 498 1.53 -0.63 -42.18
CA TRP A 498 1.90 0.75 -41.85
C TRP A 498 1.17 1.76 -42.76
N VAL A 499 1.15 1.53 -44.07
CA VAL A 499 0.42 2.39 -45.03
C VAL A 499 -1.07 2.37 -44.74
N GLN A 500 -1.68 1.20 -44.54
CA GLN A 500 -3.13 1.09 -44.23
C GLN A 500 -3.54 1.83 -42.96
N ARG A 501 -2.63 2.01 -42.00
CA ARG A 501 -2.89 2.76 -40.76
C ARG A 501 -2.96 4.27 -40.99
N LEU A 502 -2.22 4.79 -41.96
CA LEU A 502 -2.03 6.22 -42.17
C LEU A 502 -2.72 6.77 -43.42
N ASP A 503 -2.95 5.93 -44.43
CA ASP A 503 -3.67 6.24 -45.65
C ASP A 503 -5.15 6.56 -45.34
N ARG A 504 -5.43 7.84 -45.13
CA ARG A 504 -6.76 8.32 -44.73
C ARG A 504 -7.68 8.42 -45.93
N ASN A 505 -7.13 8.76 -47.08
CA ASN A 505 -7.89 8.94 -48.32
C ASN A 505 -8.12 7.62 -49.08
N ARG A 506 -7.42 6.54 -48.69
CA ARG A 506 -7.47 5.17 -49.23
C ARG A 506 -6.93 5.04 -50.66
N ASP A 507 -5.91 5.80 -51.02
CA ASP A 507 -5.27 5.75 -52.34
C ASP A 507 -4.12 4.73 -52.43
N GLY A 508 -3.81 4.05 -51.33
CA GLY A 508 -2.81 2.99 -51.25
C GLY A 508 -1.39 3.47 -50.95
N LYS A 509 -1.21 4.76 -50.63
CA LYS A 509 0.08 5.37 -50.27
C LYS A 509 -0.12 6.45 -49.19
N VAL A 510 0.96 6.96 -48.60
CA VAL A 510 0.88 7.96 -47.52
C VAL A 510 1.50 9.27 -47.99
N SER A 511 0.71 10.34 -48.06
CA SER A 511 1.21 11.69 -48.36
C SER A 511 1.83 12.38 -47.11
N ASP A 512 2.59 13.48 -47.29
CA ASP A 512 3.12 14.30 -46.16
C ASP A 512 2.01 14.78 -45.21
N SER A 513 0.78 14.92 -45.71
CA SER A 513 -0.37 15.33 -44.91
C SER A 513 -0.98 14.20 -44.06
N GLU A 514 -0.72 12.95 -44.42
CA GLU A 514 -1.24 11.74 -43.77
C GLU A 514 -0.24 11.12 -42.80
N PHE A 515 1.04 11.45 -42.97
CA PHE A 515 2.12 11.03 -42.09
C PHE A 515 1.95 11.59 -40.67
N ASP A 516 1.99 10.71 -39.67
CA ASP A 516 1.77 11.04 -38.26
C ASP A 516 3.05 11.27 -37.45
N GLY A 517 4.22 11.27 -38.12
CA GLY A 517 5.54 11.56 -37.55
C GLY A 517 6.05 12.98 -37.83
N PRO A 518 7.24 13.36 -37.32
CA PRO A 518 7.84 14.65 -37.62
C PRO A 518 8.12 14.81 -39.11
N LYS A 519 7.68 15.93 -39.72
CA LYS A 519 7.75 16.15 -41.17
C LYS A 519 9.14 15.98 -41.81
N GLN A 520 10.19 16.26 -41.05
CA GLN A 520 11.58 16.11 -41.51
C GLN A 520 11.94 14.65 -41.82
N HIS A 521 11.22 13.70 -41.24
CA HIS A 521 11.41 12.26 -41.48
C HIS A 521 10.56 11.73 -42.63
N PHE A 522 9.65 12.52 -43.20
CA PHE A 522 8.87 12.08 -44.36
C PHE A 522 9.80 11.85 -45.58
N SER A 523 10.71 12.80 -45.83
CA SER A 523 11.72 12.70 -46.88
C SER A 523 12.78 11.63 -46.63
N ASP A 524 12.89 11.10 -45.40
CA ASP A 524 13.80 9.98 -45.11
C ASP A 524 13.22 8.64 -45.59
N PHE A 525 11.91 8.59 -45.85
CA PHE A 525 11.20 7.39 -46.29
C PHE A 525 10.72 7.47 -47.74
N ASP A 526 10.44 8.67 -48.27
CA ASP A 526 10.16 8.93 -49.69
C ASP A 526 11.46 8.82 -50.51
N ASN A 527 11.84 7.60 -50.88
CA ASN A 527 13.17 7.30 -51.43
C ASN A 527 13.27 7.66 -52.92
N ASP A 528 12.16 7.63 -53.65
CA ASP A 528 12.12 8.01 -55.06
C ASP A 528 11.75 9.49 -55.27
N GLY A 529 11.33 10.20 -54.22
CA GLY A 529 11.10 11.64 -54.19
C GLY A 529 9.82 12.06 -54.89
N ASP A 530 8.85 11.17 -55.01
CA ASP A 530 7.57 11.42 -55.70
C ASP A 530 6.54 12.14 -54.82
N GLY A 531 6.85 12.33 -53.53
CA GLY A 531 6.00 12.99 -52.54
C GLY A 531 5.07 12.06 -51.77
N TYR A 532 5.21 10.75 -51.90
CA TYR A 532 4.41 9.73 -51.23
C TYR A 532 5.27 8.60 -50.67
N ILE A 533 4.83 7.98 -49.57
CA ILE A 533 5.47 6.77 -49.01
C ILE A 533 4.60 5.57 -49.36
N THR A 534 5.17 4.65 -50.15
CA THR A 534 4.54 3.37 -50.50
C THR A 534 4.87 2.27 -49.49
N ALA A 535 4.21 1.11 -49.62
CA ALA A 535 4.43 -0.01 -48.70
C ALA A 535 5.87 -0.56 -48.71
N ASP A 536 6.60 -0.39 -49.82
CA ASP A 536 7.99 -0.82 -49.96
C ASP A 536 8.98 0.18 -49.34
N GLU A 537 8.52 1.41 -49.12
CA GLU A 537 9.28 2.52 -48.51
C GLU A 537 8.96 2.69 -47.02
N ALA A 538 7.83 2.16 -46.57
CA ALA A 538 7.36 2.27 -45.21
C ALA A 538 8.32 1.56 -44.21
N PRO A 539 8.60 2.19 -43.06
CA PRO A 539 9.52 1.62 -42.07
C PRO A 539 8.96 0.31 -41.52
N THR A 540 9.74 -0.76 -41.65
CA THR A 540 9.43 -2.10 -41.11
C THR A 540 9.97 -2.31 -39.68
N GLY A 541 10.45 -1.23 -39.05
CA GLY A 541 11.01 -1.20 -37.70
C GLY A 541 11.66 0.16 -37.39
N PRO A 542 12.08 0.43 -36.14
CA PRO A 542 12.77 1.66 -35.79
C PRO A 542 14.09 1.81 -36.58
N PRO A 543 14.48 3.02 -37.01
CA PRO A 543 15.63 3.21 -37.89
C PRO A 543 16.92 2.70 -37.24
N LEU A 544 17.69 1.91 -38.00
CA LEU A 544 19.01 1.46 -37.59
C LEU A 544 19.93 2.69 -37.50
N ARG A 545 20.42 3.00 -36.31
CA ARG A 545 21.43 4.04 -36.11
C ARG A 545 22.69 3.65 -36.90
N GLN A 546 22.98 4.36 -37.98
CA GLN A 546 24.30 4.27 -38.59
C GLN A 546 25.35 4.85 -37.62
N PRO A 547 26.51 4.21 -37.46
CA PRO A 547 27.60 4.81 -36.71
C PRO A 547 28.16 5.97 -37.52
N GLN A 548 28.05 7.18 -37.01
CA GLN A 548 28.73 8.35 -37.58
C GLN A 548 30.21 8.36 -37.15
N PRO A 549 31.10 8.86 -38.04
CA PRO A 549 32.56 8.62 -38.02
C PRO A 549 33.33 9.24 -36.86
#